data_AF-A0A2W1J6S2-F1
#
_entry.id   AF-A0A2W1J6S2-F1
#
_cell.length_a   1.000
_cell.length_b   1.000
_cell.length_c   1.000
_cell.angle_alpha   90.00
_cell.angle_beta   90.00
_cell.angle_gamma   90.00
#
_symmetry.space_group_name_H-M   'P 1'
#
loop_
_entity.id
_entity.type
_entity.pdbx_description
1 polymer ?
#
loop_
_entity_poly.entity_id
_entity_poly.type
_entity_poly.pdbx_seq_one_letter_code
_entity_poly.pdbx_strand_id
1 'polypeptide(L)'
;MSNRSPFVDQVVAHLNRVTPVTARFMFGGYGLFVESVMIALIADDVLYFKVDDQNREDYIAAGSEPFTYHGKGKPIQMSYYRLPGEVFDNLEQLVQWVEAAQAAAARSKSKSKSKRKKSS
;
A
#
# COMPACT_ATOMS: atom_id res chain seq x y z
N MET A 1 -0.72 -5.18 -25.68
CA MET A 1 0.00 -4.89 -24.43
C MET A 1 -0.85 -3.98 -23.57
N SER A 2 -1.08 -4.30 -22.30
CA SER A 2 -1.86 -3.45 -21.40
C SER A 2 -1.15 -2.11 -21.19
N ASN A 3 -1.87 -1.00 -21.37
CA ASN A 3 -1.38 0.39 -21.25
C ASN A 3 -1.14 0.76 -19.78
N ARG A 4 -0.17 0.11 -19.14
CA ARG A 4 0.22 0.34 -17.74
C ARG A 4 1.32 1.42 -17.69
N SER A 5 1.27 2.30 -16.69
CA SER A 5 2.27 3.37 -16.51
C SER A 5 3.68 2.77 -16.32
N PRO A 6 4.73 3.35 -16.93
CA PRO A 6 6.13 2.94 -16.70
C PRO A 6 6.53 2.96 -15.22
N PHE A 7 6.01 3.91 -14.44
CA PHE A 7 6.26 3.97 -13.00
C PHE A 7 5.71 2.75 -12.27
N VAL A 8 4.52 2.28 -12.65
CA VAL A 8 3.91 1.09 -12.05
C VAL A 8 4.77 -0.15 -12.35
N ASP A 9 5.26 -0.27 -13.57
CA ASP A 9 6.14 -1.39 -13.94
C ASP A 9 7.49 -1.34 -13.21
N GLN A 10 8.08 -0.15 -13.04
CA GLN A 10 9.28 0.04 -12.23
C GLN A 10 9.06 -0.38 -10.77
N VAL A 11 7.98 0.11 -10.14
CA VAL A 11 7.65 -0.23 -8.75
C VAL A 11 7.40 -1.72 -8.59
N VAL A 12 6.63 -2.34 -9.50
CA VAL A 12 6.39 -3.79 -9.45
C VAL A 12 7.69 -4.57 -9.61
N ALA A 13 8.53 -4.21 -10.58
CA ALA A 13 9.82 -4.87 -10.78
C ALA A 13 10.72 -4.76 -9.54
N HIS A 14 10.74 -3.60 -8.89
CA HIS A 14 11.55 -3.38 -7.70
C HIS A 14 11.02 -4.14 -6.48
N LEU A 15 9.71 -4.09 -6.22
CA LEU A 15 9.10 -4.84 -5.11
C LEU A 15 9.21 -6.36 -5.29
N ASN A 16 9.20 -6.86 -6.54
CA ASN A 16 9.42 -8.28 -6.84
C ASN A 16 10.80 -8.79 -6.42
N ARG A 17 11.77 -7.91 -6.10
CA ARG A 17 13.06 -8.28 -5.51
C ARG A 17 12.92 -8.67 -4.03
N VAL A 18 11.83 -8.27 -3.37
CA VAL A 18 11.51 -8.54 -1.97
C VAL A 18 10.44 -9.62 -1.86
N THR A 19 9.30 -9.44 -2.54
CA THR A 19 8.18 -10.38 -2.50
C THR A 19 7.41 -10.32 -3.82
N PRO A 20 6.83 -11.42 -4.32
CA PRO A 20 6.01 -11.39 -5.53
C PRO A 20 4.79 -10.47 -5.37
N VAL A 21 4.77 -9.39 -6.15
CA VAL A 21 3.71 -8.38 -6.18
C VAL A 21 3.01 -8.38 -7.53
N THR A 22 1.68 -8.28 -7.50
CA THR A 22 0.84 -8.08 -8.68
C THR A 22 0.12 -6.74 -8.62
N ALA A 23 0.07 -6.03 -9.75
CA ALA A 23 -0.63 -4.75 -9.84
C ALA A 23 -1.99 -4.90 -10.54
N ARG A 24 -3.04 -4.31 -9.95
CA ARG A 24 -4.40 -4.27 -10.51
C ARG A 24 -4.91 -2.84 -10.53
N PHE A 25 -5.43 -2.40 -11.67
CA PHE A 25 -6.01 -1.07 -11.78
C PHE A 25 -7.26 -0.95 -10.90
N MET A 26 -7.30 0.07 -10.04
CA MET A 26 -8.44 0.35 -9.16
C MET A 26 -8.40 1.81 -8.68
N PHE A 27 -9.57 2.42 -8.53
CA PHE A 27 -9.72 3.77 -7.94
C PHE A 27 -8.90 4.88 -8.64
N GLY A 28 -8.71 4.79 -9.96
CA GLY A 28 -7.92 5.77 -10.72
C GLY A 28 -6.40 5.57 -10.60
N GLY A 29 -5.94 4.54 -9.89
CA GLY A 29 -4.54 4.15 -9.76
C GLY A 29 -4.36 2.63 -9.82
N TYR A 30 -3.36 2.11 -9.12
CA TYR A 30 -3.09 0.67 -9.07
C TYR A 30 -2.98 0.18 -7.64
N GLY A 31 -3.75 -0.84 -7.28
CA GLY A 31 -3.49 -1.59 -6.06
C GLY A 31 -2.41 -2.65 -6.29
N LEU A 32 -1.54 -2.82 -5.31
CA LEU A 32 -0.47 -3.79 -5.30
C LEU A 32 -0.79 -4.90 -4.30
N PHE A 33 -0.71 -6.15 -4.77
CA PHE A 33 -1.19 -7.32 -4.06
C PHE A 33 -0.10 -8.38 -3.90
N VAL A 34 0.03 -8.89 -2.67
CA VAL A 34 0.76 -10.11 -2.33
C VAL A 34 -0.27 -11.15 -1.91
N GLU A 35 -0.28 -12.33 -2.54
CA GLU A 35 -1.23 -13.41 -2.24
C GLU A 35 -2.71 -12.95 -2.12
N SER A 36 -3.15 -12.05 -3.02
CA SER A 36 -4.49 -11.44 -3.00
C SER A 36 -4.81 -10.54 -1.79
N VAL A 37 -3.80 -10.13 -1.02
CA VAL A 37 -3.88 -9.10 0.02
C VAL A 37 -3.31 -7.81 -0.56
N MET A 38 -4.09 -6.72 -0.53
CA MET A 38 -3.61 -5.41 -0.97
C MET A 38 -2.70 -4.83 0.11
N ILE A 39 -1.43 -4.62 -0.22
CA ILE A 39 -0.40 -4.14 0.71
C ILE A 39 0.06 -2.73 0.38
N ALA A 40 -0.19 -2.27 -0.83
CA ALA A 40 0.21 -0.95 -1.30
C ALA A 40 -0.71 -0.47 -2.43
N LEU A 41 -0.61 0.81 -2.76
CA LEU A 41 -1.23 1.39 -3.94
C LEU A 41 -0.32 2.42 -4.58
N ILE A 42 -0.55 2.66 -5.87
CA ILE A 42 0.08 3.72 -6.65
C ILE A 42 -1.04 4.65 -7.12
N ALA A 43 -0.89 5.94 -6.84
CA ALA A 43 -1.78 6.99 -7.32
C ALA A 43 -0.93 8.24 -7.62
N ASP A 44 -1.21 8.89 -8.75
CA ASP A 44 -0.48 10.09 -9.19
C ASP A 44 1.05 9.92 -9.17
N ASP A 45 1.53 8.76 -9.65
CA ASP A 45 2.95 8.33 -9.62
C ASP A 45 3.62 8.39 -8.23
N VAL A 46 2.82 8.22 -7.18
CA VAL A 46 3.29 8.08 -5.80
C VAL A 46 2.94 6.69 -5.28
N LEU A 47 3.93 6.02 -4.67
CA LEU A 47 3.75 4.74 -3.99
C LEU A 47 3.34 4.97 -2.54
N TYR A 48 2.27 4.29 -2.13
CA TYR A 48 1.75 4.31 -0.78
C TYR A 48 1.66 2.89 -0.21
N PHE A 49 2.09 2.68 1.02
CA PHE A 49 2.04 1.39 1.72
C PHE A 49 0.91 1.34 2.74
N LYS A 50 0.41 0.13 2.98
CA LYS A 50 -0.63 -0.11 3.98
C LYS A 50 -0.08 0.20 5.37
N VAL A 51 -0.82 1.03 6.10
CA VAL A 51 -0.47 1.43 7.46
C VAL A 51 -1.59 1.04 8.42
N ASP A 52 -1.20 0.59 9.60
CA ASP A 52 -2.06 0.51 10.76
C ASP A 52 -1.34 1.08 11.99
N ASP A 53 -1.94 0.94 13.16
CA ASP A 53 -1.43 1.60 14.37
C ASP A 53 -0.07 1.05 14.82
N GLN A 54 0.40 -0.08 14.29
CA GLN A 54 1.70 -0.67 14.67
C GLN A 54 2.88 -0.15 13.86
N ASN A 55 2.66 0.34 12.64
CA ASN A 55 3.72 0.88 11.79
C ASN A 55 3.55 2.37 11.49
N ARG A 56 2.45 3.00 11.92
CA ARG A 56 2.17 4.41 11.62
C ARG A 56 3.25 5.37 12.10
N GLU A 57 3.85 5.11 13.26
CA GLU A 57 4.86 6.00 13.85
C GLU A 57 6.07 6.18 12.92
N ASP A 58 6.50 5.11 12.23
CA ASP A 58 7.61 5.18 11.26
C ASP A 58 7.30 6.14 10.10
N TYR A 59 6.05 6.15 9.62
CA TYR A 59 5.61 7.06 8.56
C TYR A 59 5.51 8.50 9.06
N ILE A 60 5.00 8.71 10.28
CA ILE A 60 4.93 10.06 10.87
C ILE A 60 6.33 10.62 11.11
N ALA A 61 7.25 9.81 11.65
CA ALA A 61 8.63 10.20 11.89
C ALA A 61 9.36 10.54 10.58
N ALA A 62 9.05 9.83 9.49
CA ALA A 62 9.56 10.12 8.16
C ALA A 62 8.85 11.30 7.45
N GLY A 63 7.87 11.95 8.09
CA GLY A 63 7.10 13.05 7.50
C GLY A 63 6.17 12.61 6.35
N SER A 64 5.81 11.34 6.29
CA SER A 64 4.96 10.79 5.24
C SER A 64 3.50 11.19 5.42
N GLU A 65 2.84 11.45 4.29
CA GLU A 65 1.44 11.85 4.25
C GLU A 65 0.50 10.67 3.95
N PRO A 66 -0.70 10.64 4.54
CA PRO A 66 -1.72 9.66 4.22
C PRO A 66 -2.36 9.92 2.86
N PHE A 67 -2.68 8.84 2.15
CA PHE A 67 -3.44 8.89 0.92
C PHE A 67 -4.89 9.32 1.19
N THR A 68 -5.33 10.34 0.47
CA THR A 68 -6.72 10.81 0.47
C THR A 68 -7.36 10.48 -0.86
N TYR A 69 -8.42 9.69 -0.83
CA TYR A 69 -9.17 9.34 -2.03
C TYR A 69 -10.24 10.41 -2.33
N HIS A 70 -10.10 11.08 -3.48
CA HIS A 70 -11.03 12.08 -3.98
C HIS A 70 -11.97 11.47 -5.04
N GLY A 71 -12.96 10.70 -4.57
CA GLY A 71 -14.02 10.16 -5.43
C GLY A 71 -15.14 11.18 -5.72
N LYS A 72 -16.31 10.69 -6.16
CA LYS A 72 -17.51 11.52 -6.41
C LYS A 72 -18.17 12.09 -5.14
N GLY A 73 -17.66 11.73 -3.97
CA GLY A 73 -18.21 12.11 -2.66
C GLY A 73 -17.21 12.90 -1.82
N LYS A 74 -17.43 12.94 -0.51
CA LYS A 74 -16.48 13.55 0.43
C LYS A 74 -15.12 12.85 0.34
N PRO A 75 -13.99 13.58 0.41
CA PRO A 75 -12.67 12.98 0.48
C PRO A 75 -12.57 11.98 1.63
N ILE A 76 -12.00 10.80 1.38
CA ILE A 76 -11.82 9.75 2.38
C ILE A 76 -10.34 9.51 2.56
N GLN A 77 -9.84 9.75 3.78
CA GLN A 77 -8.49 9.36 4.15
C GLN A 77 -8.42 7.84 4.33
N MET A 78 -7.50 7.21 3.63
CA MET A 78 -7.29 5.77 3.66
C MET A 78 -6.08 5.43 4.53
N SER A 79 -6.01 4.19 5.03
CA SER A 79 -4.86 3.69 5.80
C SER A 79 -3.71 3.29 4.87
N TYR A 80 -3.31 4.20 3.99
CA TYR A 80 -2.14 4.10 3.13
C TYR A 80 -1.33 5.38 3.26
N TYR A 81 -0.01 5.28 3.38
CA TYR A 81 0.87 6.44 3.53
C TYR A 81 1.98 6.40 2.51
N ARG A 82 2.40 7.58 2.06
CA ARG A 82 3.47 7.74 1.07
C ARG A 82 4.73 7.05 1.56
N LEU A 83 5.33 6.22 0.72
CA LEU A 83 6.64 5.63 1.01
C LEU A 83 7.71 6.72 0.91
N PRO A 84 8.60 6.86 1.91
CA PRO A 84 9.76 7.76 1.80
C PRO A 84 10.66 7.33 0.62
N GLY A 85 11.19 8.30 -0.13
CA GLY A 85 12.05 8.01 -1.28
C GLY A 85 13.29 7.20 -0.92
N GLU A 86 13.91 7.53 0.22
CA GLU A 86 15.10 6.84 0.75
C GLU A 86 14.86 5.34 0.98
N VAL A 87 13.65 4.98 1.43
CA VAL A 87 13.25 3.58 1.64
C VAL A 87 13.07 2.86 0.32
N PHE A 88 12.57 3.54 -0.72
CA PHE A 88 12.45 2.93 -2.05
C PHE A 88 13.83 2.61 -2.65
N ASP A 89 14.81 3.49 -2.47
CA ASP A 89 16.14 3.31 -3.05
C ASP A 89 17.03 2.33 -2.26
N ASN A 90 16.72 2.07 -0.98
CA ASN A 90 17.44 1.12 -0.14
C ASN A 90 16.69 -0.22 0.01
N LEU A 91 17.22 -1.28 -0.60
CA LEU A 91 16.58 -2.60 -0.60
C LEU A 91 16.40 -3.18 0.82
N GLU A 92 17.37 -2.98 1.73
CA GLU A 92 17.28 -3.51 3.10
C GLU A 92 16.15 -2.85 3.88
N GLN A 93 16.02 -1.51 3.75
CA GLN A 93 14.89 -0.79 4.33
C GLN A 93 13.58 -1.19 3.66
N LEU A 94 13.56 -1.32 2.33
CA LEU A 94 12.37 -1.70 1.58
C LEU A 94 11.79 -3.04 2.07
N VAL A 95 12.65 -4.03 2.37
CA VAL A 95 12.23 -5.32 2.95
C VAL A 95 11.42 -5.09 4.23
N GLN A 96 11.96 -4.33 5.18
CA GLN A 96 11.30 -4.06 6.47
C GLN A 96 9.94 -3.38 6.28
N TRP A 97 9.86 -2.40 5.38
CA TRP A 97 8.62 -1.66 5.13
C TRP A 97 7.57 -2.50 4.40
N VAL A 98 7.99 -3.38 3.48
CA VAL A 98 7.10 -4.32 2.80
C VAL A 98 6.55 -5.36 3.78
N GLU A 99 7.37 -5.90 4.66
CA GLU A 99 6.94 -6.84 5.71
C GLU A 99 5.95 -6.18 6.68
N ALA A 100 6.24 -4.96 7.13
CA ALA A 100 5.35 -4.20 8.00
C ALA A 100 3.99 -3.93 7.33
N ALA A 101 3.99 -3.56 6.04
CA ALA A 101 2.77 -3.33 5.27
C ALA A 101 1.95 -4.62 5.07
N GLN A 102 2.61 -5.75 4.81
CA GLN A 102 1.96 -7.07 4.74
C GLN A 102 1.28 -7.42 6.06
N ALA A 103 1.99 -7.25 7.18
CA ALA A 103 1.46 -7.51 8.51
C ALA A 103 0.25 -6.62 8.84
N ALA A 104 0.32 -5.32 8.51
CA ALA A 104 -0.79 -4.37 8.66
C ALA A 104 -2.01 -4.78 7.82
N ALA A 105 -1.79 -5.20 6.57
CA ALA A 105 -2.86 -5.65 5.68
C ALA A 105 -3.53 -6.95 6.18
N ALA A 106 -2.74 -7.89 6.71
CA ALA A 106 -3.25 -9.12 7.31
C ALA A 106 -4.14 -8.84 8.54
N ARG A 107 -3.70 -7.94 9.43
CA ARG A 107 -4.48 -7.49 10.60
C ARG A 107 -5.77 -6.76 10.18
N SER A 108 -5.73 -5.96 9.11
CA SER A 108 -6.93 -5.31 8.57
C SER A 108 -7.95 -6.33 8.07
N LYS A 109 -7.51 -7.38 7.35
CA LYS A 109 -8.39 -8.47 6.89
C LYS A 109 -9.01 -9.24 8.06
N SER A 110 -8.25 -9.53 9.13
CA SER A 110 -8.78 -10.25 10.30
C SER A 110 -9.82 -9.42 11.07
N LYS A 111 -9.58 -8.11 11.26
CA LYS A 111 -10.55 -7.16 11.85
C LYS A 111 -11.85 -7.11 11.04
N SER A 112 -11.78 -7.13 9.71
CA SER A 112 -12.97 -7.16 8.83
C SER A 112 -13.79 -8.44 8.98
N LYS A 113 -13.13 -9.62 9.07
CA LYS A 113 -13.82 -10.91 9.31
C LYS A 113 -14.54 -10.96 10.66
N SER A 114 -13.95 -10.38 11.71
CA SER A 114 -14.57 -10.33 13.04
C SER A 114 -15.82 -9.43 13.07
N LYS A 115 -15.78 -8.25 12.43
CA LYS A 115 -16.94 -7.35 12.36
C LYS A 115 -18.12 -7.96 11.61
N ARG A 116 -17.85 -8.74 10.57
CA ARG A 116 -18.90 -9.37 9.73
C ARG A 116 -19.62 -10.55 10.40
N LYS A 117 -19.07 -11.09 11.50
CA LYS A 117 -19.71 -12.13 12.33
C LYS A 117 -20.60 -11.58 13.46
N LYS A 118 -20.50 -10.28 13.80
CA LYS A 118 -21.31 -9.63 14.85
C LYS A 118 -22.59 -8.95 14.34
N SER A 119 -22.88 -9.07 13.05
CA SER A 119 -24.03 -8.46 12.38
C SER A 119 -24.95 -9.51 11.71
N SER A 120 -24.98 -10.73 12.25
CA SER A 120 -25.92 -11.79 11.86
C SER A 120 -26.61 -12.35 13.09
#